data_AF-A0ABD5RYG6-F1
#
_entry.id   AF-A0ABD5RYG6-F1
#
_cell.length_a   1.000
_cell.length_b   1.000
_cell.length_c   1.000
_cell.angle_alpha   90.00
_cell.angle_beta   90.00
_cell.angle_gamma   90.00
#
_symmetry.space_group_name_H-M   'P 1'
#
loop_
_entity.id
_entity.type
_entity.pdbx_description
1 polymer ?
#
loop_
_entity_poly.entity_id
_entity_poly.type
_entity_poly.pdbx_seq_one_letter_code
_entity_poly.pdbx_strand_id
1 'polypeptide(L)'
;MYFRRSPSGSSVERPTASGAEVRIVGRGSDWAIRNVAIRGNLPSVPYAIAAYTQPGGNAVIENVWFGDGCDQEFLYVHRNHAGTMTVRNCYLANCDTGIYASAPAPGGLNGGTDGEGGTTHVESCYLKNLTYTHFMMGSDGDSVRNCVVDSPNQTQWGVVAENRWQSVDFVGLDIRTNASAFKSGNTSTSNRGYDAVTSVRDCRVQAGNQVFVEGAGTFDARDAESGPDLTPPSTVPLTPQEAVSGTSSSGGSGGSGGSGGSDDSGSGDVDSSSTGREVVVSNVGSNETVSYEFTADAVVRLDSPSGDYVDGNRAYGTVGGWKDGYRVEGEISGFSADGDVTVYVDGDEVD
;
A
#
# COMPACT_ATOMS: atom_id res chain seq x y z
N MET A 1 -8.68 10.10 5.17
CA MET A 1 -7.88 11.18 5.80
C MET A 1 -7.04 11.84 4.70
N TYR A 2 -7.34 13.08 4.32
CA TYR A 2 -6.56 13.82 3.31
C TYR A 2 -5.40 14.53 4.00
N PHE A 3 -4.17 14.34 3.53
CA PHE A 3 -3.01 15.09 4.00
C PHE A 3 -2.77 16.27 3.07
N ARG A 4 -3.04 17.49 3.54
CA ARG A 4 -2.72 18.75 2.85
C ARG A 4 -1.32 19.20 3.30
N ARG A 5 -0.43 19.54 2.37
CA ARG A 5 0.87 20.16 2.68
C ARG A 5 0.62 21.63 3.01
N SER A 6 1.05 22.11 4.19
CA SER A 6 0.98 23.53 4.55
C SER A 6 2.03 24.32 3.76
N PRO A 7 1.68 25.44 3.09
CA PRO A 7 2.65 26.40 2.57
C PRO A 7 3.12 27.32 3.71
N SER A 8 4.45 27.44 3.85
CA SER A 8 5.17 28.47 4.62
C SER A 8 4.81 28.66 6.10
N GLY A 9 5.73 28.26 6.99
CA GLY A 9 5.95 28.89 8.30
C GLY A 9 4.92 28.67 9.41
N SER A 10 3.75 28.10 9.15
CA SER A 10 2.78 27.69 10.17
C SER A 10 3.02 26.25 10.60
N SER A 11 2.88 25.96 11.89
CA SER A 11 2.93 24.61 12.44
C SER A 11 1.99 23.71 11.65
N VAL A 12 2.54 22.71 10.94
CA VAL A 12 1.74 21.70 10.24
C VAL A 12 0.90 20.99 11.30
N GLU A 13 -0.38 21.36 11.42
CA GLU A 13 -1.34 20.57 12.16
C GLU A 13 -1.47 19.25 11.42
N ARG A 14 -0.79 18.23 11.96
CA ARG A 14 -0.90 16.87 11.47
C ARG A 14 -2.27 16.41 11.94
N PRO A 15 -3.22 16.09 11.04
CA PRO A 15 -4.50 15.56 11.48
C PRO A 15 -4.22 14.26 12.24
N THR A 16 -4.54 14.26 13.54
CA THR A 16 -4.44 13.10 14.42
C THR A 16 -5.80 12.85 15.03
N ALA A 17 -6.30 11.63 14.92
CA ALA A 17 -7.51 11.20 15.60
C ALA A 17 -7.14 10.02 16.50
N SER A 18 -7.47 10.13 17.79
CA SER A 18 -7.19 9.05 18.75
C SER A 18 -7.95 7.78 18.35
N GLY A 19 -7.27 6.65 18.30
CA GLY A 19 -7.86 5.36 17.90
C GLY A 19 -8.21 5.25 16.42
N ALA A 20 -7.85 6.24 15.58
CA ALA A 20 -8.04 6.13 14.15
C ALA A 20 -6.91 5.30 13.52
N GLU A 21 -7.30 4.44 12.60
CA GLU A 21 -6.38 3.66 11.77
C GLU A 21 -6.40 4.18 10.34
N VAL A 22 -5.30 4.00 9.62
CA VAL A 22 -5.15 4.41 8.22
C VAL A 22 -4.95 3.19 7.35
N ARG A 23 -5.63 3.20 6.20
CA ARG A 23 -5.42 2.24 5.13
C ARG A 23 -5.29 3.00 3.81
N ILE A 24 -4.25 2.70 3.05
CA ILE A 24 -4.01 3.26 1.72
C ILE A 24 -4.30 2.18 0.67
N VAL A 25 -4.98 2.54 -0.41
CA VAL A 25 -5.37 1.60 -1.46
C VAL A 25 -4.96 2.15 -2.83
N GLY A 26 -4.02 1.48 -3.50
CA GLY A 26 -3.59 1.77 -4.88
C GLY A 26 -4.23 0.80 -5.87
N ARG A 27 -4.99 1.31 -6.85
CA ARG A 27 -5.72 0.49 -7.85
C ARG A 27 -5.71 1.17 -9.21
N GLY A 28 -5.84 0.37 -10.27
CA GLY A 28 -5.75 0.85 -11.66
C GLY A 28 -4.32 0.81 -12.18
N SER A 29 -4.05 1.57 -13.23
CA SER A 29 -2.71 1.70 -13.82
C SER A 29 -2.02 3.00 -13.38
N ASP A 30 -0.70 3.00 -13.43
CA ASP A 30 0.14 4.20 -13.43
C ASP A 30 -0.06 5.11 -12.21
N TRP A 31 -0.06 4.50 -11.03
CA TRP A 31 -0.21 5.21 -9.76
C TRP A 31 1.06 5.19 -8.91
N ALA A 32 1.16 6.13 -7.97
CA ALA A 32 2.25 6.15 -7.02
C ALA A 32 1.80 6.54 -5.60
N ILE A 33 2.41 5.91 -4.60
CA ILE A 33 2.38 6.29 -3.19
C ILE A 33 3.79 6.76 -2.84
N ARG A 34 3.96 8.05 -2.56
CA ARG A 34 5.29 8.65 -2.36
C ARG A 34 5.32 9.56 -1.15
N ASN A 35 6.43 9.53 -0.41
CA ASN A 35 6.73 10.48 0.67
C ASN A 35 5.66 10.45 1.78
N VAL A 36 5.29 9.24 2.19
CA VAL A 36 4.25 9.01 3.19
C VAL A 36 4.88 8.54 4.48
N ALA A 37 4.46 9.12 5.61
CA ALA A 37 4.75 8.57 6.92
C ALA A 37 3.44 8.21 7.62
N ILE A 38 3.31 6.94 8.01
CA ILE A 38 2.20 6.47 8.83
C ILE A 38 2.73 6.35 10.26
N ARG A 39 2.08 7.03 11.21
CA ARG A 39 2.44 7.02 12.63
C ARG A 39 1.30 6.43 13.46
N GLY A 40 1.65 5.77 14.55
CA GLY A 40 0.75 4.97 15.38
C GLY A 40 0.77 3.49 14.99
N ASN A 41 0.47 2.63 15.97
CA ASN A 41 0.28 1.20 15.75
C ASN A 41 -1.08 0.95 15.08
N LEU A 42 -1.14 0.03 14.12
CA LEU A 42 -2.38 -0.37 13.43
C LEU A 42 -2.80 -1.80 13.82
N PRO A 43 -3.50 -2.00 14.95
CA PRO A 43 -3.85 -3.33 15.46
C PRO A 43 -4.99 -4.06 14.72
N SER A 44 -5.87 -3.34 14.03
CA SER A 44 -7.15 -3.90 13.53
C SER A 44 -7.26 -3.91 12.00
N VAL A 45 -6.37 -3.20 11.29
CA VAL A 45 -6.34 -3.27 9.83
C VAL A 45 -5.66 -4.57 9.39
N PRO A 46 -6.18 -5.27 8.37
CA PRO A 46 -5.51 -6.42 7.81
C PRO A 46 -4.19 -6.03 7.14
N TYR A 47 -4.11 -4.80 6.59
CA TYR A 47 -2.88 -4.28 6.02
C TYR A 47 -2.89 -2.75 5.96
N ALA A 48 -1.72 -2.13 6.10
CA ALA A 48 -1.56 -0.68 6.00
C ALA A 48 -1.76 -0.19 4.56
N ILE A 49 -1.25 -0.94 3.58
CA ILE A 49 -1.37 -0.67 2.14
C ILE A 49 -1.92 -1.91 1.43
N ALA A 50 -2.95 -1.73 0.62
CA ALA A 50 -3.36 -2.70 -0.40
C ALA A 50 -3.13 -2.15 -1.79
N ALA A 51 -2.56 -2.97 -2.68
CA ALA A 51 -2.17 -2.50 -3.99
C ALA A 51 -2.40 -3.54 -5.08
N TYR A 52 -2.80 -3.09 -6.27
CA TYR A 52 -2.61 -3.84 -7.51
C TYR A 52 -2.48 -2.89 -8.69
N THR A 53 -2.03 -3.44 -9.82
CA THR A 53 -1.96 -2.72 -11.09
C THR A 53 -2.46 -3.58 -12.23
N GLN A 54 -3.11 -2.97 -13.21
CA GLN A 54 -3.71 -3.67 -14.36
C GLN A 54 -2.63 -4.13 -15.37
N PRO A 55 -2.97 -5.00 -16.33
CA PRO A 55 -2.02 -5.46 -17.35
C PRO A 55 -1.34 -4.29 -18.06
N GLY A 56 0.00 -4.31 -18.12
CA GLY A 56 0.82 -3.25 -18.73
C GLY A 56 0.92 -1.94 -17.93
N GLY A 57 0.21 -1.82 -16.81
CA GLY A 57 0.29 -0.67 -15.91
C GLY A 57 1.50 -0.74 -14.97
N ASN A 58 1.90 0.42 -14.46
CA ASN A 58 3.01 0.54 -13.51
C ASN A 58 2.53 1.09 -12.16
N ALA A 59 3.12 0.63 -11.09
CA ALA A 59 2.84 1.12 -9.74
C ALA A 59 4.15 1.40 -8.98
N VAL A 60 4.18 2.48 -8.21
CA VAL A 60 5.35 2.80 -7.37
C VAL A 60 4.92 3.07 -5.93
N ILE A 61 5.55 2.39 -4.98
CA ILE A 61 5.52 2.72 -3.55
C ILE A 61 6.93 3.12 -3.16
N GLU A 62 7.12 4.38 -2.77
CA GLU A 62 8.44 4.96 -2.62
C GLU A 62 8.53 5.87 -1.40
N ASN A 63 9.66 5.79 -0.71
CA ASN A 63 9.99 6.71 0.38
C ASN A 63 8.88 6.74 1.45
N VAL A 64 8.48 5.55 1.90
CA VAL A 64 7.44 5.37 2.92
C VAL A 64 8.09 5.00 4.25
N TRP A 65 7.70 5.71 5.31
CA TRP A 65 8.06 5.36 6.68
C TRP A 65 6.86 4.78 7.42
N PHE A 66 7.06 3.61 8.03
CA PHE A 66 6.11 2.97 8.92
C PHE A 66 6.84 2.23 10.04
N GLY A 67 7.12 2.93 11.13
CA GLY A 67 7.94 2.39 12.22
C GLY A 67 7.21 2.03 13.51
N ASP A 68 5.95 2.44 13.66
CA ASP A 68 5.22 2.31 14.93
C ASP A 68 4.49 0.95 15.08
N GLY A 69 4.30 0.22 13.97
CA GLY A 69 3.88 -1.18 13.97
C GLY A 69 2.48 -1.47 13.42
N CYS A 70 2.21 -2.75 13.21
CA CYS A 70 0.91 -3.30 12.83
C CYS A 70 0.78 -4.76 13.25
N ASP A 71 -0.43 -5.21 13.57
CA ASP A 71 -0.62 -6.61 14.02
C ASP A 71 -0.66 -7.60 12.83
N GLN A 72 -0.68 -7.10 11.58
CA GLN A 72 -0.82 -7.86 10.34
C GLN A 72 0.25 -7.43 9.30
N GLU A 73 -0.14 -7.24 8.02
CA GLU A 73 0.80 -6.91 6.94
C GLU A 73 1.00 -5.40 6.75
N PHE A 74 2.22 -4.98 6.38
CA PHE A 74 2.39 -3.61 5.90
C PHE A 74 1.81 -3.44 4.49
N LEU A 75 2.24 -4.26 3.54
CA LEU A 75 1.79 -4.21 2.14
C LEU A 75 1.19 -5.55 1.74
N TYR A 76 -0.04 -5.52 1.25
CA TYR A 76 -0.67 -6.62 0.55
C TYR A 76 -0.82 -6.31 -0.95
N VAL A 77 -0.11 -7.06 -1.80
CA VAL A 77 -0.29 -7.03 -3.25
C VAL A 77 -1.39 -8.01 -3.62
N HIS A 78 -2.51 -7.49 -4.10
CA HIS A 78 -3.69 -8.28 -4.38
C HIS A 78 -3.47 -9.21 -5.58
N ARG A 79 -4.09 -10.39 -5.55
CA ARG A 79 -4.13 -11.39 -6.64
C ARG A 79 -4.49 -10.88 -8.04
N ASN A 80 -5.06 -9.68 -8.16
CA ASN A 80 -5.44 -9.05 -9.43
C ASN A 80 -4.30 -8.19 -10.01
N HIS A 81 -3.13 -8.18 -9.37
CA HIS A 81 -1.96 -7.49 -9.89
C HIS A 81 -1.44 -8.23 -11.12
N ALA A 82 -1.46 -7.55 -12.26
CA ALA A 82 -1.15 -8.10 -13.58
C ALA A 82 -0.10 -7.27 -14.35
N GLY A 83 0.30 -6.12 -13.82
CA GLY A 83 1.38 -5.28 -14.37
C GLY A 83 2.62 -5.33 -13.48
N THR A 84 3.32 -4.21 -13.35
CA THR A 84 4.59 -4.13 -12.60
C THR A 84 4.50 -3.16 -11.43
N MET A 85 4.97 -3.57 -10.25
CA MET A 85 5.06 -2.73 -9.07
C MET A 85 6.49 -2.63 -8.56
N THR A 86 6.93 -1.41 -8.25
CA THR A 86 8.21 -1.16 -7.56
C THR A 86 7.95 -0.65 -6.15
N VAL A 87 8.54 -1.29 -5.15
CA VAL A 87 8.54 -0.86 -3.76
C VAL A 87 9.96 -0.49 -3.36
N ARG A 88 10.25 0.77 -3.08
CA ARG A 88 11.63 1.20 -2.84
C ARG A 88 11.81 2.26 -1.78
N ASN A 89 12.99 2.27 -1.17
CA ASN A 89 13.38 3.28 -0.18
C ASN A 89 12.38 3.34 1.00
N CYS A 90 11.87 2.20 1.46
CA CYS A 90 10.89 2.17 2.54
C CYS A 90 11.52 1.73 3.87
N TYR A 91 11.09 2.33 4.97
CA TYR A 91 11.39 1.89 6.34
C TYR A 91 10.13 1.24 6.93
N LEU A 92 10.19 -0.04 7.26
CA LEU A 92 9.07 -0.78 7.84
C LEU A 92 9.52 -1.43 9.15
N ALA A 93 8.77 -1.26 10.23
CA ALA A 93 9.11 -1.93 11.47
C ALA A 93 7.90 -2.34 12.32
N ASN A 94 8.16 -3.32 13.21
CA ASN A 94 7.24 -3.74 14.27
C ASN A 94 5.88 -4.24 13.75
N CYS A 95 5.88 -4.93 12.61
CA CYS A 95 4.69 -5.57 12.04
C CYS A 95 4.75 -7.09 12.18
N ASP A 96 3.63 -7.77 11.98
CA ASP A 96 3.71 -9.22 11.78
C ASP A 96 4.43 -9.55 10.48
N THR A 97 3.96 -8.97 9.38
CA THR A 97 4.44 -9.25 8.04
C THR A 97 4.74 -7.95 7.29
N GLY A 98 5.80 -7.95 6.49
CA GLY A 98 6.25 -6.79 5.71
C GLY A 98 5.52 -6.68 4.38
N ILE A 99 6.17 -7.17 3.32
CA ILE A 99 5.68 -7.11 1.95
C ILE A 99 5.13 -8.49 1.57
N TYR A 100 3.80 -8.56 1.46
CA TYR A 100 3.07 -9.73 0.99
C TYR A 100 2.76 -9.57 -0.51
N ALA A 101 3.56 -10.20 -1.35
CA ALA A 101 3.48 -10.15 -2.80
C ALA A 101 3.37 -11.54 -3.48
N SER A 102 3.07 -12.61 -2.74
CA SER A 102 2.91 -13.95 -3.33
C SER A 102 1.51 -14.25 -3.87
N ALA A 103 0.51 -13.41 -3.57
CA ALA A 103 -0.87 -13.62 -4.00
C ALA A 103 -1.12 -13.45 -5.52
N PRO A 104 -0.40 -12.59 -6.26
CA PRO A 104 -0.50 -12.50 -7.72
C PRO A 104 -0.01 -13.74 -8.47
N ALA A 105 0.79 -14.62 -7.85
CA ALA A 105 1.27 -15.82 -8.50
C ALA A 105 0.10 -16.76 -8.88
N PRO A 106 0.17 -17.43 -10.05
CA PRO A 106 -0.70 -18.55 -10.37
C PRO A 106 -0.66 -19.61 -9.25
N GLY A 107 -1.82 -20.20 -8.91
CA GLY A 107 -1.89 -21.16 -7.79
C GLY A 107 -2.12 -20.56 -6.40
N GLY A 108 -2.43 -19.26 -6.30
CA GLY A 108 -2.76 -18.56 -5.05
C GLY A 108 -3.78 -19.25 -4.13
N LEU A 109 -3.76 -18.87 -2.84
CA LEU A 109 -4.51 -19.50 -1.75
C LEU A 109 -6.03 -19.62 -2.05
N ASN A 110 -6.63 -20.74 -1.62
CA ASN A 110 -8.07 -21.02 -1.58
C ASN A 110 -8.81 -21.22 -2.92
N GLY A 111 -8.29 -22.09 -3.80
CA GLY A 111 -9.13 -22.89 -4.72
C GLY A 111 -10.06 -22.14 -5.68
N GLY A 112 -9.94 -20.82 -5.81
CA GLY A 112 -10.80 -19.98 -6.62
C GLY A 112 -9.95 -18.95 -7.34
N THR A 113 -9.85 -19.11 -8.67
CA THR A 113 -9.07 -18.34 -9.65
C THR A 113 -7.55 -18.34 -9.40
N ASP A 114 -6.74 -18.33 -10.46
CA ASP A 114 -5.29 -18.10 -10.36
C ASP A 114 -5.02 -16.61 -10.11
N GLY A 115 -3.83 -16.27 -9.62
CA GLY A 115 -3.38 -14.87 -9.61
C GLY A 115 -3.02 -14.41 -11.02
N GLU A 116 -3.08 -13.11 -11.28
CA GLU A 116 -2.88 -12.53 -12.62
C GLU A 116 -1.40 -12.42 -13.04
N GLY A 117 -0.45 -12.85 -12.19
CA GLY A 117 0.96 -13.01 -12.53
C GLY A 117 1.77 -11.71 -12.62
N GLY A 118 1.27 -10.58 -12.13
CA GLY A 118 2.02 -9.33 -12.08
C GLY A 118 3.26 -9.43 -11.19
N THR A 119 4.28 -8.63 -11.52
CA THR A 119 5.60 -8.67 -10.88
C THR A 119 5.80 -7.55 -9.87
N THR A 120 6.41 -7.89 -8.74
CA THR A 120 6.80 -6.95 -7.69
C THR A 120 8.31 -6.93 -7.51
N HIS A 121 8.89 -5.73 -7.61
CA HIS A 121 10.31 -5.48 -7.41
C HIS A 121 10.51 -4.64 -6.14
N VAL A 122 11.20 -5.18 -5.15
CA VAL A 122 11.50 -4.50 -3.89
C VAL A 122 12.97 -4.09 -3.87
N GLU A 123 13.26 -2.81 -3.61
CA GLU A 123 14.61 -2.26 -3.75
C GLU A 123 14.99 -1.31 -2.61
N SER A 124 16.18 -1.50 -2.03
CA SER A 124 16.75 -0.53 -1.08
C SER A 124 15.82 -0.19 0.09
N CYS A 125 15.17 -1.19 0.67
CA CYS A 125 14.30 -1.03 1.84
C CYS A 125 15.00 -1.49 3.13
N TYR A 126 14.58 -0.95 4.27
CA TYR A 126 15.01 -1.41 5.59
C TYR A 126 13.81 -1.93 6.39
N LEU A 127 13.82 -3.22 6.72
CA LEU A 127 12.74 -3.85 7.46
C LEU A 127 13.26 -4.34 8.81
N LYS A 128 12.58 -3.97 9.90
CA LYS A 128 13.10 -4.17 11.27
C LYS A 128 12.05 -4.72 12.23
N ASN A 129 12.45 -5.67 13.08
CA ASN A 129 11.59 -6.25 14.12
C ASN A 129 10.22 -6.77 13.62
N LEU A 130 10.18 -7.47 12.49
CA LEU A 130 8.95 -8.16 12.06
C LEU A 130 8.88 -9.56 12.71
N THR A 131 7.68 -10.05 13.02
CA THR A 131 7.51 -11.31 13.75
C THR A 131 7.42 -12.55 12.86
N TYR A 132 6.87 -12.44 11.66
CA TYR A 132 6.64 -13.58 10.76
C TYR A 132 7.46 -13.54 9.48
N THR A 133 7.21 -12.61 8.55
CA THR A 133 7.99 -12.53 7.30
C THR A 133 8.21 -11.11 6.80
N HIS A 134 9.31 -10.88 6.09
CA HIS A 134 9.69 -9.56 5.58
C HIS A 134 9.32 -9.41 4.11
N PHE A 135 9.61 -10.44 3.32
CA PHE A 135 9.32 -10.51 1.90
C PHE A 135 8.67 -11.86 1.59
N MET A 136 7.40 -11.84 1.24
CA MET A 136 6.68 -13.02 0.77
C MET A 136 6.37 -12.84 -0.72
N MET A 137 7.18 -13.46 -1.57
CA MET A 137 7.16 -13.30 -3.02
C MET A 137 6.62 -14.57 -3.69
N GLY A 138 6.27 -14.51 -4.97
CA GLY A 138 5.87 -15.75 -5.64
C GLY A 138 5.58 -15.72 -7.13
N SER A 139 5.48 -14.56 -7.78
CA SER A 139 5.29 -14.48 -9.23
C SER A 139 6.62 -14.68 -9.95
N ASP A 140 6.57 -15.26 -11.16
CA ASP A 140 7.73 -15.36 -12.04
C ASP A 140 8.26 -13.95 -12.39
N GLY A 141 9.51 -13.68 -12.03
CA GLY A 141 10.15 -12.38 -12.26
C GLY A 141 10.07 -11.41 -11.07
N ASP A 142 9.47 -11.79 -9.95
CA ASP A 142 9.60 -11.05 -8.69
C ASP A 142 11.07 -10.92 -8.27
N SER A 143 11.42 -9.81 -7.63
CA SER A 143 12.78 -9.63 -7.12
C SER A 143 12.87 -8.76 -5.88
N VAL A 144 13.81 -9.07 -4.99
CA VAL A 144 14.18 -8.23 -3.84
C VAL A 144 15.67 -7.93 -3.91
N ARG A 145 16.03 -6.65 -3.89
CA ARG A 145 17.41 -6.20 -4.14
C ARG A 145 17.88 -5.16 -3.13
N ASN A 146 19.12 -5.31 -2.64
CA ASN A 146 19.82 -4.30 -1.84
C ASN A 146 19.05 -3.87 -0.57
N CYS A 147 18.28 -4.79 0.02
CA CYS A 147 17.50 -4.51 1.23
C CYS A 147 18.23 -5.01 2.47
N VAL A 148 17.96 -4.36 3.60
CA VAL A 148 18.50 -4.74 4.91
C VAL A 148 17.36 -5.19 5.80
N VAL A 149 17.57 -6.32 6.49
CA VAL A 149 16.64 -6.88 7.46
C VAL A 149 17.34 -7.04 8.80
N ASP A 150 16.79 -6.39 9.83
CA ASP A 150 17.26 -6.52 11.20
C ASP A 150 16.13 -6.97 12.12
N SER A 151 16.01 -8.27 12.38
CA SER A 151 14.93 -8.86 13.19
C SER A 151 15.44 -10.01 14.07
N PRO A 152 16.32 -9.72 15.06
CA PRO A 152 16.96 -10.77 15.87
C PRO A 152 15.99 -11.52 16.80
N ASN A 153 14.77 -11.01 16.97
CA ASN A 153 13.72 -11.57 17.84
C ASN A 153 12.51 -12.09 17.03
N GLN A 154 12.71 -12.41 15.75
CA GLN A 154 11.67 -13.01 14.93
C GLN A 154 11.18 -14.33 15.57
N THR A 155 9.94 -14.71 15.32
CA THR A 155 9.47 -16.02 15.77
C THR A 155 10.23 -17.10 15.03
N GLN A 156 10.55 -18.23 15.69
CA GLN A 156 11.29 -19.33 15.06
C GLN A 156 10.59 -19.93 13.82
N TRP A 157 9.27 -19.69 13.70
CA TRP A 157 8.44 -20.13 12.58
C TRP A 157 8.45 -19.15 11.41
N GLY A 158 9.00 -17.96 11.61
CA GLY A 158 9.14 -16.94 10.59
C GLY A 158 10.22 -17.27 9.57
N VAL A 159 10.06 -16.69 8.38
CA VAL A 159 11.07 -16.70 7.32
C VAL A 159 11.24 -15.28 6.83
N VAL A 160 12.47 -14.78 6.71
CA VAL A 160 12.71 -13.42 6.21
C VAL A 160 12.26 -13.27 4.76
N ALA A 161 12.80 -14.09 3.87
CA ALA A 161 12.55 -14.05 2.43
C ALA A 161 11.95 -15.38 1.95
N GLU A 162 10.65 -15.39 1.67
CA GLU A 162 9.89 -16.56 1.24
C GLU A 162 9.54 -16.45 -0.25
N ASN A 163 9.85 -17.49 -1.01
CA ASN A 163 9.28 -17.75 -2.33
C ASN A 163 8.38 -18.99 -2.26
N ARG A 164 7.11 -18.84 -2.67
CA ARG A 164 6.12 -19.91 -2.56
C ARG A 164 5.86 -20.73 -3.82
N TRP A 165 6.03 -20.16 -5.02
CA TRP A 165 5.37 -20.71 -6.21
C TRP A 165 6.25 -20.80 -7.46
N GLN A 166 6.82 -19.68 -7.90
CA GLN A 166 7.52 -19.59 -9.20
C GLN A 166 8.97 -19.11 -9.02
N SER A 167 9.54 -18.42 -10.00
CA SER A 167 10.93 -17.96 -9.96
C SER A 167 11.06 -16.60 -9.28
N VAL A 168 11.87 -16.53 -8.21
CA VAL A 168 12.13 -15.29 -7.46
C VAL A 168 13.63 -15.09 -7.25
N ASP A 169 14.07 -13.85 -7.47
CA ASP A 169 15.45 -13.41 -7.27
C ASP A 169 15.64 -12.62 -5.97
N PHE A 170 16.52 -13.08 -5.08
CA PHE A 170 17.00 -12.31 -3.93
C PHE A 170 18.48 -11.94 -4.14
N VAL A 171 18.78 -10.64 -4.16
CA VAL A 171 20.12 -10.14 -4.48
C VAL A 171 20.58 -9.07 -3.49
N GLY A 172 21.80 -9.16 -2.97
CA GLY A 172 22.37 -8.07 -2.19
C GLY A 172 21.66 -7.84 -0.85
N LEU A 173 21.14 -8.89 -0.21
CA LEU A 173 20.41 -8.75 1.05
C LEU A 173 21.33 -8.89 2.25
N ASP A 174 21.18 -7.99 3.23
CA ASP A 174 21.81 -8.10 4.54
C ASP A 174 20.76 -8.50 5.58
N ILE A 175 20.89 -9.71 6.13
CA ILE A 175 19.84 -10.29 6.98
C ILE A 175 20.42 -10.65 8.34
N ARG A 176 19.86 -10.09 9.41
CA ARG A 176 20.00 -10.61 10.78
C ARG A 176 18.64 -11.10 11.30
N THR A 177 18.57 -12.37 11.64
CA THR A 177 17.41 -13.00 12.28
C THR A 177 17.83 -14.15 13.20
N ASN A 178 16.98 -14.58 14.10
CA ASN A 178 17.09 -15.87 14.82
C ASN A 178 16.30 -16.99 14.14
N ALA A 179 15.53 -16.69 13.09
CA ALA A 179 14.69 -17.62 12.34
C ALA A 179 15.36 -18.08 11.03
N SER A 180 14.56 -18.50 10.04
CA SER A 180 15.07 -18.85 8.71
C SER A 180 15.25 -17.61 7.83
N ALA A 181 16.39 -17.47 7.15
CA ALA A 181 16.60 -16.34 6.23
C ALA A 181 15.84 -16.53 4.91
N PHE A 182 15.97 -17.69 4.28
CA PHE A 182 15.32 -17.97 3.00
C PHE A 182 14.43 -19.19 3.03
N LYS A 183 13.32 -19.13 2.28
CA LYS A 183 12.48 -20.28 1.96
C LYS A 183 12.19 -20.39 0.47
N SER A 184 12.20 -21.62 -0.04
CA SER A 184 11.74 -21.97 -1.39
C SER A 184 10.70 -23.08 -1.31
N GLY A 185 9.52 -22.83 -1.90
CA GLY A 185 8.42 -23.78 -2.07
C GLY A 185 7.35 -23.72 -0.98
N ASN A 186 6.34 -24.59 -1.09
CA ASN A 186 5.17 -24.63 -0.22
C ASN A 186 4.71 -26.08 0.01
N THR A 187 4.32 -26.44 1.25
CA THR A 187 3.81 -27.77 1.64
C THR A 187 2.35 -28.01 1.32
N SER A 188 1.55 -27.01 0.94
CA SER A 188 0.14 -27.29 0.66
C SER A 188 0.06 -28.27 -0.50
N THR A 189 -0.62 -29.41 -0.26
CA THR A 189 -0.86 -30.54 -1.18
C THR A 189 -1.47 -30.16 -2.53
N SER A 190 -1.77 -28.87 -2.73
CA SER A 190 -2.01 -28.18 -3.97
C SER A 190 -0.71 -27.77 -4.68
N ASN A 191 0.32 -28.61 -4.72
CA ASN A 191 1.44 -28.37 -5.63
C ASN A 191 0.89 -28.54 -7.06
N ARG A 192 0.31 -27.47 -7.62
CA ARG A 192 -0.45 -27.44 -8.89
C ARG A 192 0.44 -27.63 -10.13
N GLY A 193 1.63 -28.22 -9.97
CA GLY A 193 2.63 -28.39 -11.02
C GLY A 193 3.59 -27.22 -11.18
N TYR A 194 3.82 -26.41 -10.14
CA TYR A 194 4.78 -25.31 -10.16
C TYR A 194 5.96 -25.64 -9.23
N ASP A 195 7.17 -25.56 -9.76
CA ASP A 195 8.39 -25.69 -8.98
C ASP A 195 8.86 -24.28 -8.60
N ALA A 196 8.89 -23.98 -7.30
CA ALA A 196 9.44 -22.71 -6.84
C ALA A 196 10.94 -22.71 -7.13
N VAL A 197 11.44 -21.71 -7.83
CA VAL A 197 12.86 -21.55 -8.13
C VAL A 197 13.37 -20.30 -7.44
N THR A 198 14.23 -20.47 -6.45
CA THR A 198 14.78 -19.33 -5.71
C THR A 198 16.25 -19.15 -6.04
N SER A 199 16.62 -17.98 -6.56
CA SER A 199 18.01 -17.58 -6.72
C SER A 199 18.42 -16.64 -5.59
N VAL A 200 19.58 -16.91 -4.97
CA VAL A 200 20.17 -16.05 -3.94
C VAL A 200 21.60 -15.70 -4.32
N ARG A 201 21.87 -14.40 -4.44
CA ARG A 201 23.17 -13.86 -4.90
C ARG A 201 23.60 -12.68 -4.04
N ASP A 202 24.89 -12.60 -3.74
CA ASP A 202 25.51 -11.48 -3.02
C ASP A 202 24.84 -11.14 -1.68
N CYS A 203 24.32 -12.14 -0.96
CA CYS A 203 23.60 -11.93 0.30
C CYS A 203 24.51 -12.22 1.51
N ARG A 204 24.36 -11.45 2.59
CA ARG A 204 25.03 -11.69 3.87
C ARG A 204 24.00 -12.00 4.93
N VAL A 205 24.18 -13.09 5.65
CA VAL A 205 23.17 -13.66 6.54
C VAL A 205 23.77 -14.05 7.88
N GLN A 206 23.15 -13.55 8.94
CA GLN A 206 23.25 -14.06 10.29
C GLN A 206 21.86 -14.54 10.71
N ALA A 207 21.60 -15.84 10.57
CA ALA A 207 20.28 -16.44 10.80
C ALA A 207 20.38 -17.68 11.69
N GLY A 208 19.28 -18.07 12.35
CA GLY A 208 19.19 -19.36 13.05
C GLY A 208 19.19 -20.53 12.07
N ASN A 209 18.59 -20.33 10.90
CA ASN A 209 18.75 -21.19 9.73
C ASN A 209 18.94 -20.32 8.48
N GLN A 210 19.94 -20.63 7.64
CA GLN A 210 20.15 -19.86 6.42
C GLN A 210 19.10 -20.18 5.34
N VAL A 211 18.75 -21.46 5.17
CA VAL A 211 17.89 -21.90 4.06
C VAL A 211 16.92 -22.97 4.55
N PHE A 212 15.66 -22.82 4.17
CA PHE A 212 14.59 -23.79 4.39
C PHE A 212 13.91 -24.13 3.06
N VAL A 213 14.14 -25.32 2.52
CA VAL A 213 13.47 -25.78 1.29
C VAL A 213 12.30 -26.67 1.68
N GLU A 214 11.13 -26.40 1.11
CA GLU A 214 9.88 -27.07 1.45
C GLU A 214 9.13 -27.48 0.17
N GLY A 215 8.63 -28.72 0.10
CA GLY A 215 7.93 -29.22 -1.09
C GLY A 215 8.83 -29.33 -2.34
N ALA A 216 8.30 -28.98 -3.51
CA ALA A 216 9.04 -28.99 -4.79
C ALA A 216 9.84 -27.69 -5.05
N GLY A 217 10.36 -27.08 -3.99
CA GLY A 217 11.22 -25.91 -4.10
C GLY A 217 12.64 -26.28 -4.55
N THR A 218 13.23 -25.46 -5.40
CA THR A 218 14.65 -25.46 -5.73
C THR A 218 15.30 -24.17 -5.25
N PHE A 219 16.58 -24.26 -4.89
CA PHE A 219 17.32 -23.17 -4.29
C PHE A 219 18.75 -23.14 -4.84
N ASP A 220 19.08 -22.08 -5.59
CA ASP A 220 20.42 -21.82 -6.12
C ASP A 220 21.02 -20.64 -5.36
N ALA A 221 21.79 -20.95 -4.31
CA ALA A 221 22.57 -19.96 -3.58
C ALA A 221 24.02 -20.02 -4.02
N ARG A 222 24.53 -18.89 -4.50
CA ARG A 222 25.93 -18.78 -4.94
C ARG A 222 26.80 -18.02 -3.96
N ASP A 223 26.25 -17.09 -3.17
CA ASP A 223 27.02 -16.23 -2.27
C ASP A 223 26.17 -15.80 -1.05
N ALA A 224 25.86 -16.73 -0.13
CA ALA A 224 25.26 -16.42 1.16
C ALA A 224 26.34 -16.46 2.26
N GLU A 225 26.98 -15.33 2.54
CA GLU A 225 28.10 -15.23 3.47
C GLU A 225 27.64 -14.83 4.89
N SER A 226 28.54 -14.92 5.88
CA SER A 226 28.25 -14.43 7.24
C SER A 226 28.67 -12.96 7.42
N GLY A 227 28.12 -12.28 8.42
CA GLY A 227 28.49 -10.89 8.76
C GLY A 227 27.73 -9.82 7.96
N PRO A 228 26.39 -9.73 8.11
CA PRO A 228 25.60 -8.71 7.43
C PRO A 228 25.98 -7.28 7.84
N ASP A 229 25.97 -6.36 6.88
CA ASP A 229 25.99 -4.91 7.12
C ASP A 229 24.56 -4.45 7.41
N LEU A 230 24.29 -4.18 8.68
CA LEU A 230 22.95 -3.76 9.13
C LEU A 230 22.74 -2.25 9.05
N THR A 231 23.63 -1.53 8.37
CA THR A 231 23.44 -0.11 8.06
C THR A 231 22.27 0.03 7.09
N PRO A 232 21.21 0.77 7.45
CA PRO A 232 20.09 1.00 6.53
C PRO A 232 20.59 1.61 5.20
N PRO A 233 20.02 1.24 4.05
CA PRO A 233 20.40 1.85 2.79
C PRO A 233 20.30 3.38 2.85
N SER A 234 21.25 4.07 2.24
CA SER A 234 21.40 5.54 2.34
C SER A 234 20.19 6.33 1.82
N THR A 235 19.29 5.69 1.06
CA THR A 235 18.07 6.26 0.49
C THR A 235 16.83 6.06 1.35
N VAL A 236 16.90 5.25 2.41
CA VAL A 236 15.74 4.95 3.27
C VAL A 236 15.49 6.10 4.25
N PRO A 237 14.23 6.56 4.41
CA PRO A 237 13.88 7.50 5.46
C PRO A 237 13.85 6.77 6.80
N LEU A 238 14.65 7.20 7.77
CA LEU A 238 14.67 6.63 9.12
C LEU A 238 13.69 7.32 10.07
N THR A 239 13.13 8.46 9.65
CA THR A 239 12.14 9.20 10.42
C THR A 239 10.88 9.52 9.59
N PRO A 240 9.72 9.75 10.25
CA PRO A 240 8.53 10.24 9.56
C PRO A 240 8.78 11.53 8.78
N GLN A 241 9.60 12.43 9.33
CA GLN A 241 9.93 13.71 8.73
C GLN A 241 10.69 13.52 7.43
N GLU A 242 11.70 12.65 7.44
CA GLU A 242 12.49 12.30 6.25
C GLU A 242 11.64 11.74 5.11
N ALA A 243 10.71 10.83 5.42
CA ALA A 243 9.78 10.32 4.43
C ALA A 243 8.93 11.45 3.83
N VAL A 244 8.34 12.32 4.65
CA VAL A 244 7.50 13.42 4.15
C VAL A 244 8.29 14.49 3.39
N SER A 245 9.55 14.73 3.74
CA SER A 245 10.41 15.70 3.05
C SER A 245 11.09 15.16 1.80
N GLY A 246 11.06 13.85 1.55
CA GLY A 246 11.80 13.26 0.43
C GLY A 246 13.31 13.12 0.68
N THR A 247 13.73 13.11 1.94
CA THR A 247 15.16 13.09 2.33
C THR A 247 15.52 11.81 3.07
N SER A 248 16.81 11.51 3.22
CA SER A 248 17.32 10.38 4.00
C SER A 248 18.55 10.79 4.81
N SER A 249 18.65 10.33 6.05
CA SER A 249 19.78 10.63 6.95
C SER A 249 20.83 9.52 7.06
N SER A 250 20.57 8.35 6.46
CA SER A 250 21.50 7.21 6.44
C SER A 250 22.74 7.46 5.56
N GLY A 251 22.80 8.57 4.81
CA GLY A 251 23.99 9.02 4.07
C GLY A 251 24.89 9.94 4.91
N GLY A 252 25.90 9.39 5.56
CA GLY A 252 26.93 10.17 6.26
C GLY A 252 28.14 10.53 5.39
N SER A 253 28.36 11.84 5.21
CA SER A 253 29.55 12.57 4.72
C SER A 253 29.86 12.64 3.22
N GLY A 254 29.60 13.82 2.64
CA GLY A 254 30.31 14.31 1.45
C GLY A 254 29.63 15.48 0.72
N GLY A 255 29.70 16.70 1.26
CA GLY A 255 29.43 17.90 0.46
C GLY A 255 28.89 19.11 1.24
N SER A 256 29.79 20.01 1.63
CA SER A 256 29.47 21.36 2.10
C SER A 256 29.21 22.30 0.92
N GLY A 257 28.23 23.20 1.07
CA GLY A 257 28.22 24.48 0.36
C GLY A 257 26.96 24.80 -0.45
N GLY A 258 26.20 25.81 0.01
CA GLY A 258 25.22 26.48 -0.85
C GLY A 258 24.12 27.27 -0.13
N SER A 259 24.48 28.33 0.60
CA SER A 259 23.54 29.43 0.86
C SER A 259 23.22 30.13 -0.47
N GLY A 260 21.94 30.37 -0.74
CA GLY A 260 21.51 31.20 -1.85
C GLY A 260 19.99 31.31 -1.89
N GLY A 261 19.46 32.31 -1.20
CA GLY A 261 18.07 32.73 -1.37
C GLY A 261 17.84 33.35 -2.75
N SER A 262 16.61 33.27 -3.23
CA SER A 262 15.99 34.27 -4.09
C SER A 262 14.49 34.08 -3.99
N ASP A 263 13.83 35.15 -3.53
CA ASP A 263 12.40 35.36 -3.59
C ASP A 263 11.94 35.31 -5.05
N ASP A 264 10.84 34.61 -5.32
CA ASP A 264 9.99 34.97 -6.46
C ASP A 264 8.52 34.81 -6.06
N SER A 265 7.84 35.95 -6.10
CA SER A 265 6.45 36.12 -5.70
C SER A 265 5.58 35.94 -6.95
N GLY A 266 4.91 34.80 -7.05
CA GLY A 266 3.84 34.57 -8.02
C GLY A 266 2.52 34.34 -7.30
N SER A 267 1.83 35.41 -6.94
CA SER A 267 0.48 35.39 -6.37
C SER A 267 -0.53 34.88 -7.38
N GLY A 268 -1.16 33.75 -7.07
CA GLY A 268 -2.36 33.24 -7.72
C GLY A 268 -3.31 32.75 -6.65
N ASP A 269 -3.90 33.68 -5.90
CA ASP A 269 -4.94 33.41 -4.91
C ASP A 269 -6.19 32.86 -5.62
N VAL A 270 -6.52 31.60 -5.37
CA VAL A 270 -7.87 31.09 -5.56
C VAL A 270 -8.44 30.82 -4.18
N ASP A 271 -9.26 31.78 -3.73
CA ASP A 271 -10.11 31.71 -2.56
C ASP A 271 -11.14 30.59 -2.74
N SER A 272 -11.07 29.55 -1.92
CA SER A 272 -12.08 28.48 -1.86
C SER A 272 -12.96 28.69 -0.62
N SER A 273 -13.88 29.64 -0.72
CA SER A 273 -15.12 29.63 0.07
C SER A 273 -16.00 28.47 -0.40
N SER A 274 -16.71 27.84 0.53
CA SER A 274 -17.51 26.63 0.31
C SER A 274 -18.82 26.92 -0.46
N THR A 275 -18.81 26.84 -1.79
CA THR A 275 -19.95 27.23 -2.64
C THR A 275 -20.81 26.07 -3.17
N GLY A 276 -20.56 24.81 -2.76
CA GLY A 276 -21.36 23.65 -3.20
C GLY A 276 -22.60 23.40 -2.34
N ARG A 277 -23.72 22.99 -2.97
CA ARG A 277 -24.97 22.57 -2.33
C ARG A 277 -24.91 21.11 -1.91
N GLU A 278 -25.55 20.76 -0.80
CA GLU A 278 -25.70 19.38 -0.36
C GLU A 278 -26.92 18.74 -1.03
N VAL A 279 -26.77 17.51 -1.53
CA VAL A 279 -27.85 16.70 -2.11
C VAL A 279 -27.87 15.38 -1.37
N VAL A 280 -29.04 14.97 -0.87
CA VAL A 280 -29.23 13.70 -0.19
C VAL A 280 -30.31 12.90 -0.88
N VAL A 281 -29.99 11.68 -1.30
CA VAL A 281 -30.98 10.71 -1.80
C VAL A 281 -31.30 9.74 -0.66
N SER A 282 -32.57 9.55 -0.35
CA SER A 282 -33.02 8.75 0.78
C SER A 282 -34.06 7.72 0.38
N ASN A 283 -33.94 6.53 0.94
CA ASN A 283 -35.03 5.56 0.98
C ASN A 283 -35.28 5.06 2.42
N VAL A 284 -35.16 5.97 3.39
CA VAL A 284 -35.38 5.65 4.81
C VAL A 284 -36.88 5.44 5.04
N GLY A 285 -37.25 4.24 5.49
CA GLY A 285 -38.65 3.85 5.69
C GLY A 285 -39.12 2.73 4.76
N SER A 286 -38.34 2.42 3.72
CA SER A 286 -38.51 1.23 2.88
C SER A 286 -37.34 0.24 3.08
N ASN A 287 -37.60 -1.04 2.82
CA ASN A 287 -36.57 -2.08 2.74
C ASN A 287 -36.28 -2.49 1.28
N GLU A 288 -36.98 -1.89 0.31
CA GLU A 288 -36.72 -2.13 -1.11
C GLU A 288 -35.49 -1.35 -1.54
N THR A 289 -34.58 -2.00 -2.28
CA THR A 289 -33.38 -1.33 -2.81
C THR A 289 -33.73 -0.67 -4.13
N VAL A 290 -33.47 0.64 -4.23
CA VAL A 290 -33.72 1.47 -5.40
C VAL A 290 -32.40 2.04 -5.90
N SER A 291 -32.14 1.87 -7.19
CA SER A 291 -31.02 2.48 -7.89
C SER A 291 -31.42 3.87 -8.35
N TYR A 292 -30.50 4.83 -8.21
CA TYR A 292 -30.69 6.18 -8.73
C TYR A 292 -29.45 6.67 -9.46
N GLU A 293 -29.65 7.74 -10.21
CA GLU A 293 -28.62 8.47 -10.90
C GLU A 293 -29.03 9.94 -11.05
N PHE A 294 -28.06 10.84 -10.94
CA PHE A 294 -28.23 12.24 -11.31
C PHE A 294 -26.98 12.84 -11.94
N THR A 295 -27.15 13.96 -12.64
CA THR A 295 -26.06 14.74 -13.24
C THR A 295 -26.12 16.18 -12.75
N ALA A 296 -24.97 16.76 -12.43
CA ALA A 296 -24.82 18.19 -12.11
C ALA A 296 -23.67 18.80 -12.91
N ASP A 297 -23.33 20.08 -12.70
CA ASP A 297 -22.15 20.69 -13.34
C ASP A 297 -20.84 20.15 -12.75
N ALA A 298 -20.81 19.95 -11.42
CA ALA A 298 -19.81 19.13 -10.75
C ALA A 298 -20.43 18.38 -9.58
N VAL A 299 -20.00 17.14 -9.38
CA VAL A 299 -20.46 16.30 -8.26
C VAL A 299 -19.26 15.80 -7.46
N VAL A 300 -19.36 15.93 -6.15
CA VAL A 300 -18.39 15.42 -5.18
C VAL A 300 -19.17 14.59 -4.17
N ARG A 301 -18.73 13.37 -3.94
CA ARG A 301 -19.41 12.49 -3.00
C ARG A 301 -19.15 12.93 -1.54
N LEU A 302 -20.21 13.08 -0.74
CA LEU A 302 -20.11 13.28 0.71
C LEU A 302 -20.24 11.94 1.44
N ASP A 303 -20.13 11.96 2.77
CA ASP A 303 -19.94 10.77 3.60
C ASP A 303 -20.86 9.59 3.22
N SER A 304 -20.21 8.51 2.80
CA SER A 304 -20.66 7.12 2.62
C SER A 304 -22.13 6.87 2.28
N PRO A 305 -22.33 6.15 1.18
CA PRO A 305 -22.75 4.76 1.40
C PRO A 305 -22.15 3.75 0.42
N SER A 306 -21.97 2.52 0.87
CA SER A 306 -21.42 1.45 0.05
C SER A 306 -22.20 1.28 -1.26
N GLY A 307 -21.52 1.36 -2.41
CA GLY A 307 -22.14 1.04 -3.70
C GLY A 307 -22.36 2.22 -4.64
N ASP A 308 -22.11 3.46 -4.21
CA ASP A 308 -22.32 4.63 -5.07
C ASP A 308 -21.05 5.13 -5.74
N TYR A 309 -21.23 5.77 -6.89
CA TYR A 309 -20.16 6.20 -7.78
C TYR A 309 -20.39 7.62 -8.23
N VAL A 310 -19.30 8.36 -8.38
CA VAL A 310 -19.25 9.62 -9.11
C VAL A 310 -18.26 9.44 -10.26
N ASP A 311 -18.73 9.63 -11.49
CA ASP A 311 -17.93 9.63 -12.70
C ASP A 311 -18.10 10.99 -13.40
N GLY A 312 -17.07 11.83 -13.32
CA GLY A 312 -17.12 13.20 -13.80
C GLY A 312 -18.21 14.02 -13.13
N ASN A 313 -19.24 14.39 -13.89
CA ASN A 313 -20.34 15.23 -13.44
C ASN A 313 -21.64 14.44 -13.15
N ARG A 314 -21.54 13.10 -13.13
CA ARG A 314 -22.63 12.16 -12.93
C ARG A 314 -22.42 11.34 -11.66
N ALA A 315 -23.47 11.17 -10.88
CA ALA A 315 -23.52 10.33 -9.70
C ALA A 315 -24.58 9.26 -9.86
N TYR A 316 -24.31 8.04 -9.38
CA TYR A 316 -25.26 6.94 -9.40
C TYR A 316 -25.00 5.99 -8.23
N GLY A 317 -26.05 5.39 -7.71
CA GLY A 317 -26.00 4.67 -6.45
C GLY A 317 -27.24 3.84 -6.15
N THR A 318 -27.30 3.28 -4.94
CA THR A 318 -28.46 2.52 -4.46
C THR A 318 -28.82 2.84 -3.01
N VAL A 319 -30.11 3.03 -2.75
CA VAL A 319 -30.68 3.24 -1.40
C VAL A 319 -31.71 2.16 -1.04
N GLY A 320 -31.63 1.59 0.16
CA GLY A 320 -32.55 0.55 0.64
C GLY A 320 -32.75 0.57 2.15
N GLY A 321 -33.26 1.68 2.69
CA GLY A 321 -33.38 1.93 4.13
C GLY A 321 -32.33 2.90 4.69
N TRP A 322 -31.49 3.49 3.83
CA TRP A 322 -30.44 4.45 4.21
C TRP A 322 -30.46 5.71 3.32
N LYS A 323 -29.43 6.55 3.48
CA LYS A 323 -29.27 7.84 2.81
C LYS A 323 -27.89 7.96 2.18
N ASP A 324 -27.84 8.69 1.07
CA ASP A 324 -26.64 8.91 0.28
C ASP A 324 -26.42 10.40 0.09
N GLY A 325 -25.26 10.91 0.52
CA GLY A 325 -24.93 12.32 0.49
C GLY A 325 -23.97 12.69 -0.63
N TYR A 326 -24.25 13.80 -1.31
CA TYR A 326 -23.43 14.40 -2.34
C TYR A 326 -23.30 15.90 -2.11
N ARG A 327 -22.22 16.47 -2.61
CA ARG A 327 -22.02 17.89 -2.78
C ARG A 327 -21.99 18.17 -4.27
N VAL A 328 -22.85 19.08 -4.71
CA VAL A 328 -22.92 19.49 -6.10
C VAL A 328 -22.53 20.95 -6.23
N GLU A 329 -21.77 21.28 -7.26
CA GLU A 329 -21.59 22.66 -7.70
C GLU A 329 -22.41 22.85 -8.97
N GLY A 330 -23.05 24.01 -9.11
CA GLY A 330 -23.91 24.32 -10.24
C GLY A 330 -25.29 23.64 -10.19
N GLU A 331 -25.95 23.50 -11.34
CA GLU A 331 -27.33 23.00 -11.45
C GLU A 331 -27.38 21.47 -11.58
N ILE A 332 -28.40 20.85 -10.97
CA ILE A 332 -28.74 19.45 -11.24
C ILE A 332 -29.56 19.43 -12.52
N SER A 333 -29.05 18.77 -13.56
CA SER A 333 -29.63 18.78 -14.91
C SER A 333 -30.43 17.53 -15.24
N GLY A 334 -30.36 16.49 -14.40
CA GLY A 334 -31.17 15.28 -14.55
C GLY A 334 -31.11 14.39 -13.31
N PHE A 335 -32.22 13.72 -13.03
CA PHE A 335 -32.37 12.73 -11.96
C PHE A 335 -33.25 11.57 -12.45
N SER A 336 -32.90 10.33 -12.11
CA SER A 336 -33.72 9.14 -12.37
C SER A 336 -33.54 8.10 -11.27
N ALA A 337 -34.62 7.40 -10.91
CA ALA A 337 -34.59 6.26 -10.00
C ALA A 337 -35.47 5.11 -10.52
N ASP A 338 -35.13 3.86 -10.20
CA ASP A 338 -35.89 2.65 -10.59
C ASP A 338 -36.94 2.22 -9.55
N GLY A 339 -37.30 3.14 -8.64
CA GLY A 339 -38.29 2.99 -7.59
C GLY A 339 -38.47 4.31 -6.82
N ASP A 340 -39.25 4.26 -5.74
CA ASP A 340 -39.55 5.46 -4.95
C ASP A 340 -38.35 5.84 -4.05
N VAL A 341 -37.93 7.11 -4.14
CA VAL A 341 -36.89 7.73 -3.29
C VAL A 341 -37.32 9.15 -2.94
N THR A 342 -36.79 9.68 -1.85
CA THR A 342 -36.95 11.08 -1.45
C THR A 342 -35.62 11.80 -1.61
N VAL A 343 -35.63 12.96 -2.25
CA VAL A 343 -34.45 13.78 -2.53
C VAL A 343 -34.50 15.08 -1.73
N TYR A 344 -33.39 15.39 -1.06
CA TYR A 344 -33.20 16.63 -0.33
C TYR A 344 -32.09 17.47 -0.97
N VAL A 345 -32.28 18.78 -1.05
CA VAL A 345 -31.22 19.74 -1.43
C VAL A 345 -31.08 20.78 -0.32
N ASP A 346 -29.89 20.91 0.24
CA ASP A 346 -29.56 21.75 1.39
C ASP A 346 -30.49 21.51 2.61
N GLY A 347 -31.02 20.29 2.72
CA GLY A 347 -31.91 19.84 3.80
C GLY A 347 -33.41 19.98 3.50
N ASP A 348 -33.79 20.64 2.40
CA ASP A 348 -35.19 20.77 1.97
C ASP A 348 -35.57 19.63 1.02
N GLU A 349 -36.71 18.99 1.26
CA GLU A 349 -37.27 17.95 0.39
C GLU A 349 -37.75 18.58 -0.93
N VAL A 350 -37.27 18.05 -2.06
CA VAL A 350 -37.56 18.59 -3.39
C VAL A 350 -38.34 17.61 -4.28
N ASP A 351 -38.31 16.32 -3.96
CA ASP A 351 -39.05 15.22 -4.61
C ASP A 351 -39.17 14.04 -3.64
#